data_AF-A0A285NIT9-F1
#
_entry.id   AF-A0A285NIT9-F1
#
_cell.length_a   1.000
_cell.length_b   1.000
_cell.length_c   1.000
_cell.angle_alpha   90.00
_cell.angle_beta   90.00
_cell.angle_gamma   90.00
#
_symmetry.space_group_name_H-M   'P 1'
#
loop_
_entity.id
_entity.type
_entity.pdbx_description
1 polymer ?
#
loop_
_entity_poly.entity_id
_entity_poly.type
_entity_poly.pdbx_seq_one_letter_code
_entity_poly.pdbx_strand_id
1 'polypeptide(L)'
;MGVLKSVFSESDFDSRVYQIIKDIIGENNFKEFKDFLYFYRITAEVEKDFLKIKQFSHKEGRWIEIAIFNLKTKKVEKSIDKNEFLKVLQEENNYILSSTEKEIKRVANIVLALLSLIIGALVSLLVINVIK
;
A
#
# COMPACT_ATOMS: atom_id res chain seq x y z
N MET A 1 9.65 -1.80 23.95
CA MET A 1 10.05 -2.63 22.78
C MET A 1 10.29 -4.12 23.10
N GLY A 2 9.99 -4.65 24.30
CA GLY A 2 10.50 -5.98 24.71
C GLY A 2 9.55 -7.19 24.73
N VAL A 3 8.25 -7.04 24.46
CA VAL A 3 7.27 -8.14 24.68
C VAL A 3 6.65 -8.68 23.38
N LEU A 4 6.66 -7.90 22.29
CA LEU A 4 6.07 -8.28 21.00
C LEU A 4 6.88 -9.38 20.28
N LYS A 5 8.19 -9.42 20.47
CA LYS A 5 9.09 -10.35 19.77
C LYS A 5 9.03 -11.81 20.25
N SER A 6 8.44 -12.07 21.42
CA SER A 6 8.43 -13.42 22.01
C SER A 6 7.15 -14.20 21.72
N VAL A 7 6.09 -13.55 21.20
CA VAL A 7 4.80 -14.21 20.93
C VAL A 7 4.58 -14.43 19.43
N PHE A 8 5.19 -13.61 18.58
CA PHE A 8 5.18 -13.77 17.13
C PHE A 8 6.60 -13.52 16.61
N SER A 9 7.18 -14.46 15.85
CA SER A 9 8.29 -14.10 14.96
C SER A 9 7.78 -13.07 13.95
N GLU A 10 8.62 -12.11 13.54
CA GLU A 10 8.22 -11.02 12.60
C GLU A 10 7.54 -11.58 11.33
N SER A 11 7.90 -12.78 10.87
CA SER A 11 7.24 -13.47 9.74
C SER A 11 5.82 -14.00 10.02
N ASP A 12 5.48 -14.24 11.28
CA ASP A 12 4.24 -14.90 11.70
C ASP A 12 3.13 -13.87 12.00
N PHE A 13 3.52 -12.66 12.40
CA PHE A 13 2.59 -11.56 12.66
C PHE A 13 1.95 -11.05 11.37
N ASP A 14 2.75 -10.74 10.35
CA ASP A 14 2.25 -10.26 9.05
C ASP A 14 1.36 -11.32 8.38
N SER A 15 1.79 -12.59 8.45
CA SER A 15 1.01 -13.73 7.97
C SER A 15 -0.36 -13.82 8.65
N ARG A 16 -0.42 -13.59 9.96
CA ARG A 16 -1.67 -13.60 10.73
C ARG A 16 -2.59 -12.46 10.34
N VAL A 17 -2.06 -11.24 10.17
CA VAL A 17 -2.83 -10.07 9.73
C VAL A 17 -3.42 -10.32 8.34
N TYR A 18 -2.63 -10.85 7.41
CA TYR A 18 -3.11 -11.20 6.08
C TYR A 18 -4.15 -12.32 6.10
N GLN A 19 -3.99 -13.30 6.98
CA GLN A 19 -4.98 -14.37 7.14
C GLN A 19 -6.29 -13.83 7.68
N ILE A 20 -6.27 -12.94 8.67
CA ILE A 20 -7.49 -12.28 9.19
C ILE A 20 -8.17 -11.45 8.09
N ILE A 21 -7.40 -10.71 7.29
CA ILE A 21 -7.94 -9.97 6.14
C ILE A 21 -8.59 -10.93 5.14
N LYS A 22 -7.89 -12.03 4.78
CA LYS A 22 -8.41 -13.09 3.89
C LYS A 22 -9.70 -13.69 4.42
N ASP A 23 -9.80 -13.94 5.72
CA ASP A 23 -10.99 -14.50 6.36
C ASP A 23 -12.18 -13.55 6.28
N ILE A 24 -11.95 -12.23 6.36
CA ILE A 24 -13.01 -11.20 6.25
C ILE A 24 -13.51 -11.07 4.80
N ILE A 25 -12.61 -10.89 3.84
CA ILE A 25 -13.01 -10.59 2.45
C ILE A 25 -13.27 -11.85 1.61
N GLY A 26 -12.79 -13.01 2.06
CA GLY A 26 -12.86 -14.28 1.37
C GLY A 26 -11.75 -14.45 0.33
N GLU A 27 -11.46 -15.71 0.00
CA GLU A 27 -10.29 -16.09 -0.79
C GLU A 27 -10.28 -15.53 -2.22
N ASN A 28 -11.43 -15.47 -2.88
CA ASN A 28 -11.52 -14.93 -4.25
C ASN A 28 -11.17 -13.44 -4.31
N ASN A 29 -11.73 -12.65 -3.39
CA ASN A 29 -11.43 -11.22 -3.31
C ASN A 29 -9.99 -10.99 -2.84
N PHE A 30 -9.51 -11.80 -1.90
CA PHE A 30 -8.13 -11.69 -1.43
C PHE A 30 -7.12 -11.84 -2.58
N LYS A 31 -7.35 -12.73 -3.54
CA LYS A 31 -6.49 -12.87 -4.72
C LYS A 31 -6.45 -11.60 -5.58
N GLU A 32 -7.56 -10.88 -5.70
CA GLU A 32 -7.66 -9.64 -6.47
C GLU A 32 -6.86 -8.50 -5.81
N PHE A 33 -6.90 -8.41 -4.48
CA PHE A 33 -6.23 -7.33 -3.74
C PHE A 33 -4.81 -7.69 -3.27
N LYS A 34 -4.40 -8.95 -3.39
CA LYS A 34 -3.11 -9.44 -2.85
C LYS A 34 -1.93 -8.62 -3.37
N ASP A 35 -1.93 -8.29 -4.65
CA ASP A 35 -0.84 -7.55 -5.30
C ASP A 35 -0.78 -6.09 -4.85
N PHE A 36 -1.88 -5.57 -4.30
CA PHE A 36 -1.97 -4.22 -3.75
C PHE A 36 -1.74 -4.14 -2.24
N LEU A 37 -1.73 -5.27 -1.52
CA LEU A 37 -1.59 -5.32 -0.06
C LEU A 37 -0.34 -4.60 0.44
N TYR A 38 0.75 -4.62 -0.32
CA TYR A 38 1.98 -3.92 0.03
C TYR A 38 1.84 -2.39 0.04
N PHE A 39 0.94 -1.86 -0.79
CA PHE A 39 0.68 -0.42 -0.87
C PHE A 39 -0.35 0.03 0.17
N TYR A 40 -1.17 -0.88 0.67
CA TYR A 40 -2.09 -0.56 1.75
C TYR A 40 -1.31 -0.31 3.04
N ARG A 41 -1.61 0.84 3.64
CA ARG A 41 -1.06 1.21 4.94
C ARG A 41 -1.85 0.50 6.02
N ILE A 42 -1.52 -0.77 6.24
CA ILE A 42 -2.08 -1.60 7.30
C ILE A 42 -1.14 -1.54 8.51
N THR A 43 -1.70 -1.32 9.68
CA THR A 43 -1.00 -1.41 10.97
C THR A 43 -1.76 -2.37 11.87
N ALA A 44 -1.03 -3.01 12.77
CA ALA A 44 -1.63 -3.84 13.79
C ALA A 44 -0.98 -3.55 15.15
N GLU A 45 -1.82 -3.30 16.13
CA GLU A 45 -1.43 -2.90 17.48
C GLU A 45 -1.94 -3.94 18.47
N VAL A 46 -1.07 -4.41 19.36
CA VAL A 46 -1.47 -5.28 20.47
C VAL A 46 -1.73 -4.40 21.69
N GLU A 47 -2.96 -4.42 22.17
CA GLU A 47 -3.38 -3.76 23.40
C GLU A 47 -3.93 -4.80 24.37
N LYS A 48 -3.18 -5.08 25.44
CA LYS A 48 -3.47 -6.16 26.39
C LYS A 48 -3.57 -7.51 25.66
N ASP A 49 -4.77 -8.09 25.61
CA ASP A 49 -5.05 -9.38 24.97
C ASP A 49 -5.68 -9.23 23.57
N PHE A 50 -5.72 -8.01 23.01
CA PHE A 50 -6.37 -7.75 21.72
C PHE A 50 -5.39 -7.26 20.67
N LEU A 51 -5.42 -7.90 19.51
CA LEU A 51 -4.78 -7.47 18.28
C LEU A 51 -5.76 -6.62 17.48
N LYS A 52 -5.52 -5.31 17.40
CA LYS A 52 -6.31 -4.36 16.62
C LYS A 52 -5.63 -4.13 15.27
N ILE A 53 -6.31 -4.49 14.18
CA ILE A 53 -5.86 -4.29 12.81
C ILE A 53 -6.56 -3.06 12.25
N LYS A 54 -5.79 -2.10 11.74
CA LYS A 54 -6.29 -0.86 11.16
C LYS A 54 -5.66 -0.64 9.79
N GLN A 55 -6.41 0.00 8.90
CA GLN A 55 -5.91 0.46 7.60
C GLN A 55 -6.13 1.96 7.47
N PHE A 56 -5.13 2.67 6.99
CA PHE A 56 -5.29 4.08 6.65
C PHE A 56 -6.03 4.19 5.32
N SER A 57 -7.12 4.94 5.29
CA SER A 57 -7.77 5.33 4.04
C SER A 57 -7.22 6.66 3.56
N HIS A 58 -6.68 6.68 2.35
CA HIS A 58 -6.22 7.91 1.70
C HIS A 58 -7.38 8.83 1.33
N LYS A 59 -8.54 8.26 1.01
CA LYS A 59 -9.75 9.03 0.72
C LYS A 59 -10.28 9.75 1.96
N GLU A 60 -10.36 9.05 3.09
CA GLU A 60 -10.88 9.64 4.34
C GLU A 60 -9.81 10.37 5.17
N GLY A 61 -8.52 10.18 4.85
CA GLY A 61 -7.41 10.79 5.57
C GLY A 61 -7.27 10.29 7.01
N ARG A 62 -7.81 9.11 7.34
CA ARG A 62 -7.84 8.56 8.70
C ARG A 62 -7.66 7.05 8.74
N TRP A 63 -7.31 6.54 9.92
CA TRP A 63 -7.25 5.10 10.19
C TRP A 63 -8.64 4.52 10.43
N ILE A 64 -8.95 3.45 9.72
CA ILE A 64 -10.17 2.67 9.83
C ILE A 64 -9.83 1.34 10.52
N GLU A 65 -10.62 0.97 11.53
CA GLU A 65 -10.47 -0.32 12.21
C GLU A 65 -11.06 -1.45 11.35
N ILE A 66 -10.22 -2.40 10.95
CA ILE A 66 -10.62 -3.55 10.14
C ILE A 66 -11.10 -4.67 11.05
N ALA A 67 -10.31 -5.00 12.08
CA ALA A 67 -10.62 -6.12 12.95
C ALA A 67 -10.01 -5.98 14.34
N ILE A 68 -10.70 -6.55 15.33
CA ILE A 68 -10.18 -6.78 16.66
C ILE A 68 -10.17 -8.29 16.89
N PHE A 69 -8.98 -8.85 17.07
CA PHE A 69 -8.77 -10.26 17.34
C PHE A 69 -8.31 -10.45 18.79
N ASN A 70 -9.00 -11.31 19.53
CA ASN A 70 -8.65 -11.64 20.90
C ASN A 70 -7.60 -12.75 20.90
N LEU A 71 -6.39 -12.43 21.38
CA LEU A 71 -5.23 -13.32 21.42
C LEU A 71 -5.42 -14.50 22.39
N LYS A 72 -6.21 -14.34 23.46
CA LYS A 72 -6.50 -15.41 24.42
C LYS A 72 -7.52 -16.41 23.88
N THR A 73 -8.64 -15.91 23.38
CA THR A 73 -9.73 -16.76 22.87
C THR A 73 -9.50 -17.23 21.43
N LYS A 74 -8.53 -16.62 20.74
CA LYS A 74 -8.22 -16.83 19.32
C LYS A 74 -9.40 -16.55 18.39
N LYS A 75 -10.28 -15.62 18.76
CA LYS A 75 -11.48 -15.25 17.99
C LYS A 75 -11.45 -13.79 17.55
N VAL A 76 -12.10 -13.52 16.42
CA VAL A 76 -12.41 -12.15 15.98
C VAL A 76 -13.61 -11.67 16.79
N GLU A 77 -13.40 -10.63 17.60
CA GLU A 77 -14.45 -10.00 18.43
C GLU A 77 -15.23 -8.97 17.63
N LYS A 78 -14.54 -8.30 16.71
CA LYS A 78 -15.12 -7.27 15.84
C LYS A 78 -14.43 -7.32 14.48
N SER A 79 -15.21 -7.20 13.43
CA SER A 79 -14.70 -6.96 12.08
C SER A 79 -15.57 -5.91 11.39
N ILE A 80 -14.96 -5.16 10.49
CA ILE A 80 -15.68 -4.37 9.49
C ILE A 80 -16.57 -5.30 8.66
N ASP A 81 -17.69 -4.77 8.14
CA ASP A 81 -18.51 -5.51 7.19
C ASP A 81 -17.70 -5.83 5.93
N LYS A 82 -17.90 -7.03 5.37
CA LYS A 82 -17.17 -7.48 4.20
C LYS A 82 -17.36 -6.53 3.01
N ASN A 83 -18.59 -6.11 2.73
CA ASN A 83 -18.88 -5.27 1.57
C ASN A 83 -18.38 -3.85 1.77
N GLU A 84 -18.46 -3.34 2.99
CA GLU A 84 -17.84 -2.06 3.37
C GLU A 84 -16.32 -2.10 3.16
N PHE A 85 -15.67 -3.17 3.62
CA PHE A 85 -14.23 -3.30 3.47
C PHE A 85 -13.79 -3.43 2.01
N LEU A 86 -14.54 -4.20 1.20
CA LEU A 86 -14.27 -4.29 -0.24
C LEU A 86 -14.36 -2.93 -0.94
N LYS A 87 -15.32 -2.08 -0.55
CA LYS A 87 -15.40 -0.71 -1.08
C LYS A 87 -14.17 0.10 -0.70
N VAL A 88 -13.73 0.03 0.55
CA VAL A 88 -12.48 0.70 0.98
C VAL A 88 -11.30 0.23 0.14
N LEU A 89 -11.13 -1.08 -0.04
CA LEU A 89 -10.02 -1.64 -0.84
C LEU A 89 -10.07 -1.22 -2.31
N GLN A 90 -11.26 -1.20 -2.93
CA GLN A 90 -11.43 -0.71 -4.30
C GLN A 90 -11.08 0.77 -4.44
N GLU A 91 -11.48 1.59 -3.47
CA GLU A 91 -11.15 3.02 -3.46
C GLU A 91 -9.64 3.26 -3.30
N GLU A 92 -8.99 2.51 -2.42
CA GLU A 92 -7.54 2.56 -2.26
C GLU A 92 -6.80 2.12 -3.52
N ASN A 93 -7.26 1.06 -4.21
CA ASN A 93 -6.68 0.67 -5.49
C ASN A 93 -6.77 1.78 -6.54
N ASN A 94 -7.93 2.40 -6.67
CA ASN A 94 -8.12 3.51 -7.61
C ASN A 94 -7.21 4.70 -7.26
N TYR A 95 -7.02 4.98 -5.97
CA TYR A 95 -6.09 6.00 -5.52
C TYR A 95 -4.64 5.65 -5.88
N ILE A 96 -4.20 4.43 -5.60
CA ILE A 96 -2.84 3.94 -5.91
C ILE A 96 -2.59 4.00 -7.42
N LEU A 97 -3.52 3.50 -8.24
CA LEU A 97 -3.39 3.50 -9.70
C LEU A 97 -3.31 4.91 -10.26
N SER A 98 -4.22 5.80 -9.86
CA SER A 98 -4.23 7.19 -10.34
C SER A 98 -3.00 7.99 -9.89
N SER A 99 -2.47 7.72 -8.69
CA SER A 99 -1.23 8.31 -8.20
C SER A 99 -0.03 7.81 -9.00
N THR A 100 0.03 6.51 -9.25
CA THR A 100 1.08 5.86 -10.04
C THR A 100 1.11 6.39 -11.47
N GLU A 101 -0.04 6.54 -12.13
CA GLU A 101 -0.12 7.13 -13.47
C GLU A 101 0.41 8.57 -13.52
N LYS A 102 0.09 9.39 -12.52
CA LYS A 102 0.60 10.77 -12.43
C LYS A 102 2.12 10.78 -12.27
N GLU A 103 2.64 9.90 -11.42
CA GLU A 103 4.07 9.76 -11.19
C GLU A 103 4.81 9.27 -12.43
N ILE A 104 4.29 8.28 -13.15
CA ILE A 104 4.85 7.82 -14.43
C ILE A 104 4.89 8.96 -15.45
N LYS A 105 3.81 9.73 -15.59
CA LYS A 105 3.78 10.89 -16.50
C LYS A 105 4.82 11.94 -16.10
N ARG A 106 4.97 12.21 -14.80
CA ARG A 106 5.97 13.14 -14.28
C ARG A 106 7.38 12.67 -14.62
N VAL A 107 7.70 11.41 -14.35
CA VAL A 107 9.02 10.82 -14.65
C VAL A 107 9.28 10.82 -16.15
N ALA A 108 8.31 10.47 -16.99
CA ALA A 108 8.44 10.53 -18.44
C ALA A 108 8.75 11.95 -18.94
N ASN A 109 8.08 12.96 -18.40
CA ASN A 109 8.34 14.36 -18.74
C ASN A 109 9.76 14.79 -18.34
N ILE A 110 10.26 14.35 -17.18
CA ILE A 110 11.63 14.62 -16.75
C ILE A 110 12.63 13.98 -17.73
N VAL A 111 12.41 12.72 -18.11
CA VAL A 111 13.28 12.00 -19.07
C VAL A 111 13.27 12.71 -20.43
N LEU A 112 12.10 13.12 -20.94
CA LEU A 112 11.99 13.85 -22.19
C LEU A 112 12.70 15.22 -22.16
N ALA A 113 12.60 15.94 -21.04
CA ALA A 113 13.31 17.20 -20.85
C ALA A 113 14.83 16.99 -20.88
N LEU A 114 15.35 15.94 -20.23
CA LEU A 114 16.77 15.60 -20.24
C LEU A 114 17.25 15.23 -21.66
N LEU A 115 16.49 14.41 -22.39
CA LEU A 115 16.81 14.06 -23.78
C LEU A 115 16.83 15.30 -24.68
N SER A 116 15.86 16.20 -24.53
CA SER A 116 15.78 17.44 -25.30
C SER A 116 17.00 18.34 -25.04
N LEU A 117 17.46 18.40 -23.78
CA LEU A 117 18.65 19.16 -23.40
C LEU A 117 19.92 18.57 -24.01
N ILE A 118 20.07 17.24 -24.00
CA ILE A 118 21.20 16.55 -24.62
C ILE A 118 21.23 16.81 -26.14
N ILE A 119 20.09 16.66 -26.82
CA ILE A 119 19.99 16.90 -28.26
C ILE A 119 20.32 18.37 -28.58
N GLY A 120 19.78 19.31 -27.81
CA GLY A 120 20.07 20.74 -27.98
C GLY A 120 21.56 21.06 -27.82
N ALA A 121 22.22 20.46 -26.83
CA ALA A 121 23.67 20.61 -26.63
C ALA A 121 24.48 20.03 -27.80
N LEU A 122 24.12 18.84 -28.30
CA LEU A 122 24.78 18.22 -29.46
C LEU A 122 24.63 19.09 -30.72
N VAL A 123 23.43 19.60 -31.00
CA VAL A 123 23.18 20.49 -32.14
C VAL A 123 23.99 21.78 -31.99
N SER A 124 24.02 22.38 -30.80
CA SER A 124 24.82 23.59 -30.55
C SER A 124 26.31 23.37 -30.81
N LEU A 125 26.86 22.23 -30.38
CA LEU A 125 28.26 21.86 -30.64
C LEU A 125 28.54 21.69 -32.15
N LEU A 126 27.63 21.05 -32.89
CA LEU A 126 27.76 20.91 -34.34
C LEU A 126 27.76 22.27 -35.04
N VAL A 127 26.86 23.17 -34.66
CA VAL A 127 26.79 24.53 -35.23
C VAL A 127 28.08 25.30 -34.98
N ILE A 128 28.64 25.22 -33.75
CA ILE A 128 29.92 25.87 -33.42
C ILE A 128 31.06 25.34 -34.29
N ASN A 129 31.08 24.03 -34.57
CA ASN A 129 32.13 23.41 -35.38
C ASN A 129 32.00 23.67 -36.89
N VAL A 130 30.81 24.02 -37.38
CA VAL A 130 30.57 24.36 -38.80
C VAL A 130 30.83 25.84 -39.08
N ILE A 131 30.61 26.72 -38.10
CA ILE A 131 30.82 28.17 -38.24
C ILE A 131 32.31 28.55 -38.04
N LYS A 132 33.09 27.71 -37.34
CA LYS A 132 34.55 27.81 -37.30
C LYS A 132 35.19 27.25 -38.56
#